data_AF-E9GHA0-F1
#
_entry.id   AF-E9GHA0-F1
#
_cell.length_a   1.000
_cell.length_b   1.000
_cell.length_c   1.000
_cell.angle_alpha   90.00
_cell.angle_beta   90.00
_cell.angle_gamma   90.00
#
_symmetry.space_group_name_H-M   'P 1'
#
loop_
_entity.id
_entity.type
_entity.pdbx_description
1 polymer ?
#
loop_
_entity_poly.entity_id
_entity_poly.type
_entity_poly.pdbx_seq_one_letter_code
_entity_poly.pdbx_strand_id
1 'polypeptide(L)'
;MKRCLLLKALLKFKKQEKLTPAYGFGSAGNEKQALKDEKATEREQLMLAEYQYQAMCCLKLNYFCATRDHCHKALEMDRPKNGKGLFRIMGQALLGIHEPEEAKKHFEAILQFDSNNKAAANQLVICNAKIREQREKDKKLYSSIFNKMAENDRQKALRNKAMDMPEPTQWYNEDSENTTAVELQDYLDSVPCIESEDSEGSDEN
;
A
#
# COMPACT_ATOMS: atom_id res chain seq x y z
N MET A 1 -24.31 6.13 23.68
CA MET A 1 -24.62 7.40 22.94
C MET A 1 -24.68 7.26 21.41
N LYS A 2 -23.80 6.49 20.73
CA LYS A 2 -23.77 6.39 19.25
C LYS A 2 -25.02 5.75 18.59
N ARG A 3 -25.67 4.78 19.26
CA ARG A 3 -26.96 4.19 18.78
C ARG A 3 -28.11 5.20 18.73
N CYS A 4 -28.10 6.21 19.61
CA CYS A 4 -29.15 7.23 19.67
C CYS A 4 -29.03 8.25 18.52
N LEU A 5 -27.81 8.50 18.04
CA LEU A 5 -27.57 9.35 16.86
C LEU A 5 -27.99 8.65 15.56
N LEU A 6 -27.75 7.34 15.46
CA LEU A 6 -28.22 6.52 14.33
C LEU A 6 -29.75 6.46 14.26
N LEU A 7 -30.44 6.28 15.41
CA LEU A 7 -31.90 6.32 15.44
C LEU A 7 -32.45 7.70 15.04
N LYS A 8 -31.83 8.80 15.49
CA LYS A 8 -32.22 10.16 15.09
C LYS A 8 -31.98 10.42 13.60
N ALA A 9 -30.92 9.86 13.01
CA ALA A 9 -30.64 9.95 11.58
C ALA A 9 -31.66 9.14 10.74
N LEU A 10 -32.02 7.92 11.18
CA LEU A 10 -33.03 7.09 10.52
C LEU A 10 -34.43 7.71 10.61
N LEU A 11 -34.80 8.30 11.75
CA LEU A 11 -36.06 9.02 11.89
C LEU A 11 -36.12 10.28 11.01
N LYS A 12 -34.99 10.95 10.80
CA LYS A 12 -34.90 12.10 9.89
C LYS A 12 -35.01 11.67 8.43
N PHE A 13 -34.46 10.50 8.06
CA PHE A 13 -34.64 9.87 6.75
C PHE A 13 -36.11 9.49 6.50
N LYS A 14 -36.78 8.83 7.47
CA LYS A 14 -38.20 8.44 7.38
C LYS A 14 -39.16 9.66 7.33
N LYS A 15 -38.72 10.81 7.85
CA LYS A 15 -39.48 12.08 7.76
C LYS A 15 -39.37 12.74 6.38
N GLN A 16 -38.28 12.51 5.63
CA GLN A 16 -38.17 12.99 4.25
C GLN A 16 -38.96 12.13 3.26
N GLU A 17 -39.12 10.84 3.54
CA GLU A 17 -39.96 9.94 2.74
C GLU A 17 -41.46 10.33 2.74
N LYS A 18 -41.92 11.03 3.79
CA LYS A 18 -43.28 11.58 3.88
C LYS A 18 -43.46 12.92 3.14
N LEU A 19 -42.42 13.43 2.51
CA LEU A 19 -42.42 14.74 1.83
C LEU A 19 -42.19 14.60 0.32
N THR A 20 -42.65 13.49 -0.28
CA THR A 20 -42.82 13.38 -1.73
C THR A 20 -44.26 13.79 -2.09
N PRO A 21 -44.47 14.90 -2.81
CA PRO A 21 -45.80 15.20 -3.34
C PRO A 21 -46.14 14.14 -4.38
N ALA A 22 -47.26 13.46 -4.18
CA ALA A 22 -47.86 12.60 -5.18
C ALA A 22 -48.15 13.43 -6.45
N TYR A 23 -47.43 13.16 -7.54
CA TYR A 23 -47.68 13.78 -8.84
C TYR A 23 -48.97 13.23 -9.44
N GLY A 24 -50.00 14.08 -9.45
CA GLY A 24 -51.31 13.80 -10.02
C GLY A 24 -51.28 13.68 -11.55
N PHE A 25 -52.11 12.77 -12.05
CA PHE A 25 -52.40 12.54 -13.46
C PHE A 25 -53.40 13.61 -13.94
N GLY A 26 -53.03 14.41 -14.94
CA GLY A 26 -53.87 15.43 -15.58
C GLY A 26 -53.42 15.66 -17.03
N SER A 27 -54.38 15.85 -17.93
CA SER A 27 -54.39 15.48 -19.35
C SER A 27 -53.95 16.53 -20.38
N ALA A 28 -53.76 16.03 -21.62
CA ALA A 28 -53.75 16.72 -22.93
C ALA A 28 -52.45 17.46 -23.28
N GLY A 29 -51.76 17.25 -24.39
CA GLY A 29 -52.08 16.66 -25.68
C GLY A 29 -50.97 16.97 -26.70
N ASN A 30 -50.30 18.12 -26.57
CA ASN A 30 -49.14 18.53 -27.39
C ASN A 30 -47.90 19.03 -26.59
N GLU A 31 -47.93 18.97 -25.26
CA GLU A 31 -46.82 19.24 -24.32
C GLU A 31 -45.97 17.97 -24.04
N LYS A 32 -46.29 16.86 -24.71
CA LYS A 32 -45.79 15.51 -24.40
C LYS A 32 -44.31 15.30 -24.67
N GLN A 33 -43.69 16.07 -25.55
CA GLN A 33 -42.27 15.90 -25.88
C GLN A 33 -41.38 16.65 -24.88
N ALA A 34 -41.67 17.92 -24.60
CA ALA A 34 -40.97 18.71 -23.58
C ALA A 34 -41.15 18.10 -22.17
N LEU A 35 -42.35 17.63 -21.84
CA LEU A 35 -42.62 16.93 -20.58
C LEU A 35 -41.97 15.54 -20.50
N LYS A 36 -41.67 14.90 -21.63
CA LYS A 36 -40.89 13.64 -21.65
C LYS A 36 -39.42 13.90 -21.33
N ASP A 37 -38.86 14.95 -21.90
CA ASP A 37 -37.46 15.33 -21.72
C ASP A 37 -37.22 15.90 -20.30
N GLU A 38 -38.19 16.62 -19.75
CA GLU A 38 -38.18 17.11 -18.37
C GLU A 38 -38.29 15.95 -17.36
N LYS A 39 -39.20 15.00 -17.59
CA LYS A 39 -39.31 13.76 -16.77
C LYS A 39 -38.10 12.84 -16.92
N ALA A 40 -37.44 12.83 -18.08
CA ALA A 40 -36.19 12.09 -18.27
C ALA A 40 -35.07 12.70 -17.43
N THR A 41 -34.97 14.03 -17.41
CA THR A 41 -34.01 14.77 -16.61
C THR A 41 -34.24 14.57 -15.11
N GLU A 42 -35.50 14.55 -14.66
CA GLU A 42 -35.86 14.27 -13.26
C GLU A 42 -35.51 12.83 -12.86
N ARG A 43 -35.76 11.85 -13.74
CA ARG A 43 -35.35 10.45 -13.52
C ARG A 43 -33.84 10.32 -13.39
N GLU A 44 -33.06 10.98 -14.25
CA GLU A 44 -31.60 10.97 -14.16
C GLU A 44 -31.10 11.56 -12.83
N GLN A 45 -31.70 12.66 -12.36
CA GLN A 45 -31.36 13.26 -11.08
C GLN A 45 -31.70 12.35 -9.90
N LEU A 46 -32.84 11.67 -9.94
CA LEU A 46 -33.23 10.69 -8.92
C LEU A 46 -32.29 9.48 -8.91
N MET A 47 -31.93 8.95 -10.08
CA MET A 47 -30.97 7.85 -10.22
C MET A 47 -29.59 8.23 -9.68
N LEU A 48 -29.12 9.43 -9.99
CA LEU A 48 -27.86 9.96 -9.45
C LEU A 48 -27.89 10.04 -7.92
N ALA A 49 -28.98 10.58 -7.36
CA ALA A 49 -29.17 10.67 -5.91
C ALA A 49 -29.19 9.27 -5.27
N GLU A 50 -29.85 8.29 -5.89
CA GLU A 50 -29.86 6.90 -5.44
C GLU A 50 -28.45 6.33 -5.33
N TYR A 51 -27.65 6.42 -6.41
CA TYR A 51 -26.27 5.94 -6.40
C TYR A 51 -25.41 6.64 -5.34
N GLN A 52 -25.61 7.94 -5.13
CA GLN A 52 -24.91 8.69 -4.11
C GLN A 52 -25.28 8.22 -2.68
N TYR A 53 -26.56 7.95 -2.42
CA TYR A 53 -27.00 7.40 -1.14
C TYR A 53 -26.51 5.96 -0.93
N GLN A 54 -26.55 5.13 -1.97
CA GLN A 54 -25.98 3.78 -1.94
C GLN A 54 -24.50 3.82 -1.59
N ALA A 55 -23.70 4.65 -2.27
CA ALA A 55 -22.28 4.82 -1.98
C ALA A 55 -22.03 5.27 -0.52
N MET A 56 -22.79 6.25 -0.02
CA MET A 56 -22.67 6.70 1.38
C MET A 56 -23.03 5.60 2.39
N CYS A 57 -24.05 4.79 2.11
CA CYS A 57 -24.46 3.67 2.94
C CYS A 57 -23.39 2.57 2.95
N CYS A 58 -22.91 2.17 1.78
CA CYS A 58 -21.84 1.18 1.62
C CYS A 58 -20.56 1.63 2.34
N LEU A 59 -20.20 2.92 2.27
CA LEU A 59 -19.04 3.47 2.98
C LEU A 59 -19.18 3.33 4.51
N LYS A 60 -20.37 3.62 5.06
CA LYS A 60 -20.64 3.46 6.49
C LYS A 60 -20.62 2.00 6.95
N LEU A 61 -20.96 1.08 6.04
CA LEU A 61 -20.90 -0.37 6.26
C LEU A 61 -19.51 -0.96 6.01
N ASN A 62 -18.52 -0.15 5.63
CA ASN A 62 -17.16 -0.56 5.22
C ASN A 62 -17.13 -1.49 3.99
N TYR A 63 -18.15 -1.44 3.13
CA TYR A 63 -18.14 -2.12 1.83
C TYR A 63 -17.49 -1.22 0.78
N PHE A 64 -16.15 -1.17 0.79
CA PHE A 64 -15.39 -0.24 -0.03
C PHE A 64 -15.47 -0.55 -1.53
N CYS A 65 -15.46 -1.83 -1.94
CA CYS A 65 -15.57 -2.20 -3.35
C CYS A 65 -16.92 -1.78 -3.96
N ALA A 66 -18.02 -2.11 -3.27
CA ALA A 66 -19.36 -1.67 -3.71
C ALA A 66 -19.46 -0.14 -3.76
N THR A 67 -18.86 0.56 -2.80
CA THR A 67 -18.83 2.03 -2.78
C THR A 67 -18.16 2.57 -4.04
N ARG A 68 -17.02 2.01 -4.45
CA ARG A 68 -16.32 2.38 -5.68
C ARG A 68 -17.21 2.19 -6.90
N ASP A 69 -17.87 1.05 -7.01
CA ASP A 69 -18.69 0.72 -8.18
C ASP A 69 -19.94 1.64 -8.27
N HIS A 70 -20.59 1.95 -7.15
CA HIS A 70 -21.68 2.93 -7.11
C HIS A 70 -21.20 4.35 -7.42
N CYS A 71 -20.00 4.73 -6.98
CA CYS A 71 -19.40 6.03 -7.33
C CYS A 71 -19.07 6.11 -8.83
N HIS A 72 -18.62 5.01 -9.44
CA HIS A 72 -18.32 4.98 -10.87
C HIS A 72 -19.60 5.16 -11.70
N LYS A 73 -20.66 4.43 -11.37
CA LYS A 73 -22.00 4.61 -11.98
C LYS A 73 -22.54 6.03 -11.79
N ALA A 74 -22.30 6.63 -10.62
CA ALA A 74 -22.68 8.01 -10.39
C ALA A 74 -21.90 8.97 -11.30
N LEU A 75 -20.60 8.78 -11.47
CA LEU A 75 -19.74 9.61 -12.33
C LEU A 75 -20.07 9.48 -13.82
N GLU A 76 -20.51 8.30 -14.28
CA GLU A 76 -21.00 8.10 -15.65
C GLU A 76 -22.26 8.94 -15.95
N MET A 77 -23.09 9.17 -14.94
CA MET A 77 -24.35 9.90 -15.05
C MET A 77 -24.22 11.40 -14.72
N ASP A 78 -23.16 11.81 -14.00
CA ASP A 78 -23.11 13.12 -13.36
C ASP A 78 -22.76 14.25 -14.34
N ARG A 79 -23.64 15.25 -14.38
CA ARG A 79 -23.33 16.61 -14.82
C ARG A 79 -22.31 17.23 -13.86
N PRO A 80 -21.51 18.24 -14.27
CA PRO A 80 -20.28 18.71 -13.58
C PRO A 80 -20.44 19.32 -12.17
N LYS A 81 -21.59 19.16 -11.50
CA LYS A 81 -21.97 19.89 -10.28
C LYS A 81 -21.82 19.07 -8.98
N ASN A 82 -21.91 17.74 -8.99
CA ASN A 82 -21.84 16.91 -7.76
C ASN A 82 -20.47 16.23 -7.51
N GLY A 83 -19.48 16.45 -8.38
CA GLY A 83 -18.15 15.83 -8.27
C GLY A 83 -17.49 15.97 -6.89
N LYS A 84 -17.64 17.11 -6.19
CA LYS A 84 -16.99 17.36 -4.89
C LYS A 84 -17.31 16.29 -3.83
N GLY A 85 -18.56 15.82 -3.77
CA GLY A 85 -19.01 14.83 -2.81
C GLY A 85 -18.57 13.41 -3.19
N LEU A 86 -18.72 13.08 -4.47
CA LEU A 86 -18.38 11.77 -5.03
C LEU A 86 -16.88 11.49 -4.99
N PHE A 87 -16.04 12.45 -5.40
CA PHE A 87 -14.59 12.28 -5.34
C PHE A 87 -14.08 12.04 -3.91
N ARG A 88 -14.72 12.66 -2.91
CA ARG A 88 -14.37 12.42 -1.50
C ARG A 88 -14.76 11.01 -1.06
N ILE A 89 -15.96 10.55 -1.38
CA ILE A 89 -16.45 9.21 -1.03
C ILE A 89 -15.58 8.14 -1.73
N MET A 90 -15.22 8.39 -2.99
CA MET A 90 -14.35 7.50 -3.78
C MET A 90 -12.94 7.44 -3.21
N GLY A 91 -12.31 8.58 -2.89
CA GLY A 91 -11.01 8.61 -2.23
C GLY A 91 -11.02 7.90 -0.86
N GLN A 92 -12.11 8.02 -0.10
CA GLN A 92 -12.28 7.30 1.17
C GLN A 92 -12.44 5.79 0.96
N ALA A 93 -13.14 5.35 -0.08
CA ALA A 93 -13.28 3.95 -0.43
C ALA A 93 -11.94 3.33 -0.86
N LEU A 94 -11.20 4.01 -1.74
CA LEU A 94 -9.88 3.56 -2.22
C LEU A 94 -8.86 3.45 -1.09
N LEU A 95 -8.91 4.36 -0.11
CA LEU A 95 -8.13 4.26 1.13
C LEU A 95 -8.46 3.00 1.95
N GLY A 96 -9.69 2.49 1.85
CA GLY A 96 -10.13 1.24 2.46
C GLY A 96 -9.77 -0.01 1.64
N ILE A 97 -9.62 0.12 0.32
CA ILE A 97 -9.16 -0.95 -0.59
C ILE A 97 -7.63 -1.11 -0.57
N HIS A 98 -6.91 -0.23 0.13
CA HIS A 98 -5.44 -0.16 0.18
C HIS A 98 -4.78 0.34 -1.13
N GLU A 99 -5.49 1.16 -1.89
CA GLU A 99 -5.00 1.82 -3.11
C GLU A 99 -4.84 3.34 -2.87
N PRO A 100 -3.86 3.77 -2.05
CA PRO A 100 -3.71 5.18 -1.68
C PRO A 100 -3.21 6.07 -2.84
N GLU A 101 -2.58 5.49 -3.86
CA GLU A 101 -2.10 6.23 -5.03
C GLU A 101 -3.25 6.72 -5.92
N GLU A 102 -4.28 5.90 -6.14
CA GLU A 102 -5.48 6.35 -6.84
C GLU A 102 -6.31 7.31 -5.99
N ALA A 103 -6.43 7.03 -4.69
CA ALA A 103 -7.12 7.92 -3.76
C ALA A 103 -6.54 9.35 -3.79
N LYS A 104 -5.20 9.47 -3.88
CA LYS A 104 -4.50 10.74 -4.01
C LYS A 104 -5.00 11.56 -5.20
N LYS A 105 -5.12 10.95 -6.38
CA LYS A 105 -5.60 11.63 -7.61
C LYS A 105 -7.00 12.21 -7.43
N HIS A 106 -7.89 11.48 -6.77
CA HIS A 106 -9.25 11.96 -6.49
C HIS A 106 -9.26 13.13 -5.50
N PHE A 107 -8.43 13.10 -4.45
CA PHE A 107 -8.33 14.24 -3.52
C PHE A 107 -7.67 15.47 -4.14
N GLU A 108 -6.68 15.28 -5.03
CA GLU A 108 -6.07 16.35 -5.82
C GLU A 108 -7.09 16.99 -6.76
N ALA A 109 -7.92 16.20 -7.43
CA ALA A 109 -9.01 16.72 -8.25
C ALA A 109 -9.97 17.61 -7.43
N ILE A 110 -10.32 17.20 -6.20
CA ILE A 110 -11.16 18.04 -5.31
C ILE A 110 -10.48 19.39 -5.00
N LEU A 111 -9.17 19.40 -4.75
CA LEU A 111 -8.42 20.62 -4.45
C LEU A 111 -8.28 21.54 -5.66
N GLN A 112 -8.31 21.01 -6.89
CA GLN A 112 -8.39 21.81 -8.11
C GLN A 112 -9.73 22.53 -8.22
N PHE A 113 -10.84 21.88 -7.85
CA PHE A 113 -12.16 22.51 -7.83
C PHE A 113 -12.40 23.42 -6.61
N ASP A 114 -11.75 23.12 -5.49
CA ASP A 114 -11.98 23.78 -4.21
C ASP A 114 -10.70 23.77 -3.35
N SER A 115 -9.83 24.73 -3.64
CA SER A 115 -8.53 24.84 -2.98
C SER A 115 -8.62 25.20 -1.49
N ASN A 116 -9.77 25.66 -1.00
CA ASN A 116 -9.99 25.99 0.42
C ASN A 116 -10.51 24.79 1.24
N ASN A 117 -10.66 23.62 0.62
CA ASN A 117 -11.20 22.45 1.31
C ASN A 117 -10.16 21.78 2.23
N LYS A 118 -10.17 22.18 3.51
CA LYS A 118 -9.33 21.59 4.58
C LYS A 118 -9.52 20.07 4.73
N ALA A 119 -10.73 19.56 4.50
CA ALA A 119 -10.98 18.12 4.65
C ALA A 119 -10.25 17.32 3.56
N ALA A 120 -10.23 17.80 2.32
CA ALA A 120 -9.50 17.16 1.22
C ALA A 120 -7.98 17.23 1.44
N ALA A 121 -7.46 18.38 1.88
CA ALA A 121 -6.05 18.54 2.22
C ALA A 121 -5.58 17.55 3.31
N ASN A 122 -6.38 17.37 4.37
CA ASN A 122 -6.09 16.40 5.43
C ASN A 122 -6.06 14.96 4.91
N GLN A 123 -6.98 14.59 4.01
CA GLN A 123 -6.99 13.25 3.42
C GLN A 123 -5.77 13.02 2.52
N LEU A 124 -5.30 14.05 1.80
CA LEU A 124 -4.10 13.96 0.98
C LEU A 124 -2.84 13.64 1.81
N VAL A 125 -2.71 14.24 3.00
CA VAL A 125 -1.63 13.93 3.94
C VAL A 125 -1.69 12.46 4.37
N ILE A 126 -2.88 11.94 4.67
CA ILE A 126 -3.10 10.53 5.03
C ILE A 126 -2.71 9.60 3.87
N CYS A 127 -3.09 9.93 2.63
CA CYS A 127 -2.69 9.19 1.44
C CYS A 127 -1.17 9.12 1.31
N ASN A 128 -0.49 10.27 1.38
CA ASN A 128 0.98 10.32 1.27
C ASN A 128 1.67 9.53 2.38
N ALA A 129 1.16 9.57 3.61
CA ALA A 129 1.67 8.78 4.72
C ALA A 129 1.55 7.27 4.45
N LYS A 130 0.38 6.80 3.98
CA LYS A 130 0.18 5.39 3.61
C LYS A 130 1.07 4.93 2.45
N ILE A 131 1.26 5.76 1.43
CA ILE A 131 2.16 5.46 0.30
C ILE A 131 3.60 5.29 0.80
N ARG A 132 4.05 6.19 1.67
CA ARG A 132 5.39 6.09 2.29
C ARG A 132 5.53 4.82 3.12
N GLU A 133 4.53 4.50 3.93
CA GLU A 133 4.51 3.29 4.76
C GLU A 133 4.58 2.02 3.90
N GLN A 134 3.82 1.95 2.80
CA GLN A 134 3.87 0.83 1.85
C GLN A 134 5.29 0.69 1.25
N ARG A 135 5.86 1.78 0.74
CA ARG A 135 7.22 1.77 0.16
C ARG A 135 8.30 1.37 1.17
N GLU A 136 8.17 1.79 2.42
CA GLU A 136 9.11 1.40 3.47
C GLU A 136 9.00 -0.08 3.82
N LYS A 137 7.78 -0.65 3.84
CA LYS A 137 7.56 -2.09 4.02
C LYS A 137 8.15 -2.89 2.85
N ASP A 138 7.90 -2.45 1.62
CA ASP A 138 8.40 -3.11 0.42
C ASP A 138 9.94 -3.08 0.36
N LYS A 139 10.56 -1.94 0.70
CA LYS A 139 12.01 -1.81 0.79
C LYS A 139 12.61 -2.78 1.80
N LYS A 140 12.00 -2.90 2.99
CA LYS A 140 12.44 -3.84 4.03
C LYS A 140 12.27 -5.29 3.59
N LEU A 141 11.15 -5.62 2.97
CA LEU A 141 10.88 -6.96 2.43
C LEU A 141 11.92 -7.33 1.37
N TYR A 142 12.16 -6.44 0.41
CA TYR A 142 13.12 -6.67 -0.66
C TYR A 142 14.55 -6.81 -0.13
N SER A 143 14.96 -5.98 0.82
CA SER A 143 16.27 -6.10 1.49
C SER A 143 16.41 -7.44 2.23
N SER A 144 15.35 -7.89 2.92
CA SER A 144 15.34 -9.19 3.61
C SER A 144 15.47 -10.36 2.63
N ILE A 145 14.74 -10.32 1.51
CA ILE A 145 14.80 -11.35 0.46
C ILE A 145 16.21 -11.40 -0.15
N PHE A 146 16.77 -10.24 -0.49
CA PHE A 146 18.11 -10.16 -1.07
C PHE A 146 19.18 -10.74 -0.13
N ASN A 147 19.15 -10.39 1.16
CA ASN A 147 20.08 -10.91 2.15
C ASN A 147 19.95 -12.44 2.32
N LYS A 148 18.72 -12.97 2.32
CA LYS A 148 18.48 -14.42 2.39
C LYS A 148 18.97 -15.16 1.15
N MET A 149 18.81 -14.57 -0.03
CA MET A 149 19.32 -15.14 -1.29
C MET A 149 20.84 -15.15 -1.30
N ALA A 150 21.48 -14.05 -0.92
CA ALA A 150 22.94 -13.97 -0.82
C ALA A 150 23.51 -14.99 0.17
N GLU A 151 22.85 -15.19 1.32
CA GLU A 151 23.26 -16.20 2.30
C GLU A 151 23.09 -17.64 1.76
N ASN A 152 21.97 -17.92 1.08
CA ASN A 152 21.74 -19.24 0.47
C ASN A 152 22.77 -19.54 -0.63
N ASP A 153 23.13 -18.55 -1.44
CA ASP A 153 24.15 -18.71 -2.48
C ASP A 153 25.54 -18.96 -1.88
N ARG A 154 25.89 -18.30 -0.76
CA ARG A 154 27.11 -18.60 0.01
C ARG A 154 27.10 -20.03 0.56
N GLN A 155 25.98 -20.46 1.16
CA GLN A 155 25.85 -21.82 1.69
C GLN A 155 25.92 -22.88 0.59
N LYS A 156 25.32 -22.63 -0.59
CA LYS A 156 25.46 -23.51 -1.77
C LYS A 156 26.90 -23.57 -2.26
N ALA A 157 27.60 -22.44 -2.34
CA ALA A 157 29.01 -22.43 -2.75
C ALA A 157 29.88 -23.25 -1.78
N LEU A 158 29.66 -23.11 -0.47
CA LEU A 158 30.35 -23.91 0.55
C LEU A 158 30.02 -25.40 0.42
N ARG A 159 28.75 -25.74 0.23
CA ARG A 159 28.31 -27.13 0.02
C ARG A 159 28.91 -27.75 -1.25
N ASN A 160 28.92 -27.00 -2.35
CA ASN A 160 29.50 -27.47 -3.61
C ASN A 160 31.01 -27.69 -3.46
N LYS A 161 31.71 -26.77 -2.78
CA LYS A 161 33.15 -26.93 -2.48
C LYS A 161 33.43 -28.13 -1.56
N ALA A 162 32.52 -28.45 -0.64
CA ALA A 162 32.63 -29.64 0.22
C ALA A 162 32.38 -30.96 -0.53
N MET A 163 31.54 -30.95 -1.58
CA MET A 163 31.30 -32.13 -2.43
C MET A 163 32.41 -32.37 -3.45
N ASP A 164 33.20 -31.33 -3.79
CA ASP A 164 34.32 -31.40 -4.76
C ASP A 164 35.67 -31.73 -4.08
N MET A 165 35.66 -32.20 -2.83
CA MET A 165 36.87 -32.70 -2.19
C MET A 165 37.21 -34.09 -2.77
N PRO A 166 38.41 -34.32 -3.32
CA PRO A 166 38.80 -35.63 -3.81
C PRO A 166 38.71 -36.66 -2.68
N GLU A 167 38.17 -37.84 -2.95
CA GLU A 167 38.23 -38.98 -2.04
C GLU A 167 39.67 -39.16 -1.56
N PRO A 168 39.95 -39.46 -0.27
CA PRO A 168 41.32 -39.64 0.21
C PRO A 168 42.01 -40.74 -0.59
N THR A 169 42.74 -40.38 -1.65
CA THR A 169 43.61 -41.30 -2.35
C THR A 169 44.70 -41.65 -1.35
N GLN A 170 44.68 -42.90 -0.89
CA GLN A 170 45.76 -43.50 -0.11
C GLN A 170 47.07 -43.29 -0.87
N TRP A 171 47.89 -42.35 -0.42
CA TRP A 171 49.30 -42.32 -0.78
C TRP A 171 50.04 -43.27 0.15
N TYR A 172 49.84 -44.57 -0.07
CA TYR A 172 50.88 -45.54 0.28
C TYR A 172 51.90 -45.51 -0.85
N ASN A 173 53.08 -44.99 -0.58
CA ASN A 173 54.31 -45.52 -1.16
C ASN A 173 55.29 -45.64 0.02
N GLU A 174 55.40 -46.85 0.55
CA GLU A 174 56.65 -47.31 1.13
C GLU A 174 57.68 -47.18 0.01
N ASP A 175 58.64 -46.28 0.16
CA ASP A 175 59.99 -46.51 -0.32
C ASP A 175 60.98 -45.63 0.45
N SER A 176 61.85 -46.35 1.16
CA SER A 176 63.24 -46.00 1.45
C SER A 176 63.52 -44.95 2.53
N GLU A 177 63.83 -45.51 3.69
CA GLU A 177 64.60 -44.96 4.80
C GLU A 177 65.68 -43.94 4.41
N ASN A 178 65.80 -42.93 5.29
CA ASN A 178 66.99 -42.14 5.60
C ASN A 178 67.33 -40.90 4.75
N THR A 179 66.65 -39.78 4.97
CA THR A 179 67.27 -38.43 4.92
C THR A 179 66.52 -37.41 5.77
N THR A 180 66.23 -37.75 7.03
CA THR A 180 65.65 -36.83 8.03
C THR A 180 66.69 -36.54 9.11
N ALA A 181 67.48 -35.46 8.96
CA ALA A 181 68.16 -34.81 10.09
C ALA A 181 68.97 -33.55 9.71
N VAL A 182 69.45 -33.40 8.48
CA VAL A 182 70.54 -32.43 8.21
C VAL A 182 70.05 -31.05 7.73
N GLU A 183 68.87 -30.93 7.12
CA GLU A 183 68.46 -29.66 6.47
C GLU A 183 67.54 -28.76 7.32
N LEU A 184 67.05 -29.21 8.48
CA LEU A 184 66.19 -28.40 9.35
C LEU A 184 66.94 -27.66 10.47
N GLN A 185 68.22 -27.95 10.67
CA GLN A 185 69.03 -27.28 11.70
C GLN A 185 69.53 -25.91 11.22
N ASP A 186 69.86 -25.76 9.93
CA ASP A 186 70.42 -24.52 9.36
C ASP A 186 69.41 -23.36 9.27
N TYR A 187 68.09 -23.64 9.31
CA TYR A 187 67.06 -22.60 9.19
C TYR A 187 66.68 -21.97 10.55
N LEU A 188 66.95 -22.65 11.67
CA LEU A 188 66.60 -22.19 13.02
C LEU A 188 67.66 -21.27 13.63
N ASP A 189 68.90 -21.30 13.13
CA ASP A 189 70.01 -20.46 13.63
C ASP A 189 70.10 -19.08 12.95
N SER A 190 69.24 -18.78 11.96
CA SER A 190 69.29 -17.53 11.19
C SER A 190 68.21 -16.49 11.55
N VAL A 191 67.29 -16.76 12.48
CA VAL A 191 66.23 -15.80 12.82
C VAL A 191 66.58 -15.07 14.12
N PRO A 192 66.92 -13.77 14.10
CA PRO A 192 67.14 -12.99 15.31
C PRO A 192 65.83 -12.82 16.08
N CYS A 193 65.87 -13.11 17.38
CA CYS A 193 64.81 -12.79 18.34
C CYS A 193 64.55 -11.28 18.34
N ILE A 194 63.37 -10.86 17.89
CA ILE A 194 62.86 -9.52 18.17
C ILE A 194 62.13 -9.64 19.51
N GLU A 195 62.73 -9.03 20.54
CA GLU A 195 62.18 -8.93 21.87
C GLU A 195 60.87 -8.12 21.85
N SER A 196 59.88 -8.64 22.56
CA SER A 196 58.66 -7.96 22.94
C SER A 196 58.97 -6.98 24.08
N GLU A 197 58.90 -5.68 23.80
CA GLU A 197 58.82 -4.67 24.86
C GLU A 197 57.36 -4.35 25.15
N ASP A 198 56.91 -4.84 26.30
CA ASP A 198 55.78 -4.30 27.05
C ASP A 198 56.16 -2.93 27.63
N SER A 199 55.31 -1.92 27.51
CA SER A 199 55.28 -0.79 28.46
C SER A 199 53.98 0.02 28.34
N GLU A 200 53.18 -0.12 29.39
CA GLU A 200 52.48 0.91 30.19
C GLU A 200 52.15 2.29 29.58
N GLY A 201 50.92 2.74 29.87
CA GLY A 201 50.28 3.90 29.27
C GLY A 201 50.59 5.25 29.91
N SER A 202 49.85 6.28 29.46
CA SER A 202 49.50 7.50 30.22
C SER A 202 48.57 8.40 29.42
N ASP A 203 47.86 9.21 30.18
CA ASP A 203 46.71 10.05 29.86
C ASP A 203 47.00 11.33 29.04
N GLU A 204 45.88 12.02 28.73
CA GLU A 204 45.71 13.47 28.50
C GLU A 204 46.21 14.10 27.19
N ASN A 205 45.28 14.49 26.31
CA ASN A 205 44.60 15.80 26.34
C ASN A 205 43.61 15.94 25.16
#